data_AF-A0ABD1EHT6-F1
#
_entry.id   AF-A0ABD1EHT6-F1
#
_cell.length_a   1.000
_cell.length_b   1.000
_cell.length_c   1.000
_cell.angle_alpha   90.00
_cell.angle_beta   90.00
_cell.angle_gamma   90.00
#
_symmetry.space_group_name_H-M   'P 1'
#
loop_
_entity.id
_entity.type
_entity.pdbx_description
1 polymer ?
#
loop_
_entity_poly.entity_id
_entity_poly.type
_entity_poly.pdbx_seq_one_letter_code
_entity_poly.pdbx_strand_id
1 'polypeptide(L)'
;MSAFHILEDVETSCVPDISKRKKSILEKQNGKTRSVLQPLSNGVKQDVKRAKFTINNQKTQEIKEKSKENLEKIKVIDEIGKIEKSNAIITSDEAEDDDHIPKSILYSIEYKQDIWNHLKYLEKFHPFPNSKYMLRQNDLCWRSRSILVDWLASVSHEYKLSNETFHLSVHYVDRFLMHMAVAKTKFQLVGAAAMLLAGKIEEVYPIDVKEWAYLTRDSFTPKQILKMEQLLTKILKFKMQPPTISTFIDHFCYEHQLDAKTRYLAMYLSELVLLEGNEYLNQLPSKLAAASIALARYTLTNSRSWPKKFKEHCGYSVKMLSPVLVKQQRTFVDSPSKEQQEIQNKYKTDKYHKVALIKPRKLVLELFSDE
;
A
#
# COMPACT_ATOMS: atom_id res chain seq x y z
N MET A 1 8.68 20.32 -0.65
CA MET A 1 7.37 20.91 -0.25
C MET A 1 6.58 21.42 -1.47
N SER A 2 6.33 20.58 -2.49
CA SER A 2 5.40 20.91 -3.59
C SER A 2 4.86 19.66 -4.31
N ALA A 3 4.29 18.71 -3.55
CA ALA A 3 3.63 17.50 -4.09
C ALA A 3 2.25 17.28 -3.44
N PHE A 4 1.54 18.39 -3.26
CA PHE A 4 0.26 18.50 -2.59
C PHE A 4 -1.07 18.21 -3.36
N HIS A 5 -1.23 18.71 -4.59
CA HIS A 5 -2.52 18.75 -5.30
C HIS A 5 -2.62 17.58 -6.26
N ILE A 6 -3.46 16.57 -5.96
CA ILE A 6 -3.55 15.39 -6.83
C ILE A 6 -4.96 15.13 -7.40
N LEU A 7 -6.05 15.70 -6.87
CA LEU A 7 -7.39 15.36 -7.37
C LEU A 7 -8.37 16.50 -7.69
N GLU A 8 -8.01 17.77 -7.47
CA GLU A 8 -8.94 18.89 -7.76
C GLU A 8 -8.80 19.47 -9.18
N ASP A 9 -7.63 19.41 -9.82
CA ASP A 9 -7.37 20.16 -11.07
C ASP A 9 -7.40 19.33 -12.38
N VAL A 10 -8.15 18.23 -12.44
CA VAL A 10 -8.31 17.47 -13.71
C VAL A 10 -9.75 17.56 -14.21
N GLU A 11 -10.10 18.74 -14.71
CA GLU A 11 -11.13 18.91 -15.74
C GLU A 11 -10.44 18.97 -17.12
N THR A 12 -11.07 18.29 -18.08
CA THR A 12 -10.71 18.11 -19.50
C THR A 12 -9.83 16.89 -19.85
N SER A 13 -10.35 16.10 -20.81
CA SER A 13 -9.79 14.88 -21.44
C SER A 13 -10.12 13.49 -20.85
N CYS A 14 -11.32 13.30 -20.31
CA CYS A 14 -11.93 11.96 -20.23
C CYS A 14 -13.43 12.06 -20.59
N VAL A 15 -13.75 12.25 -21.86
CA VAL A 15 -15.12 12.09 -22.37
C VAL A 15 -15.10 11.17 -23.58
N PRO A 16 -15.60 9.92 -23.45
CA PRO A 16 -16.16 9.20 -24.58
C PRO A 16 -17.53 9.78 -24.91
N ASP A 17 -17.77 10.02 -26.19
CA ASP A 17 -18.99 10.57 -26.79
C ASP A 17 -20.26 9.78 -26.39
N ILE A 18 -21.07 10.33 -25.48
CA ILE A 18 -22.37 9.79 -25.04
C ILE A 18 -23.54 10.62 -25.61
N SER A 19 -23.31 11.39 -26.69
CA SER A 19 -24.30 12.33 -27.25
C SER A 19 -25.52 11.70 -27.94
N LYS A 20 -25.69 10.37 -27.93
CA LYS A 20 -26.81 9.69 -28.63
C LYS A 20 -27.81 8.91 -27.78
N ARG A 21 -27.82 9.02 -26.44
CA ARG A 21 -28.77 8.23 -25.60
C ARG A 21 -29.60 8.95 -24.53
N LYS A 22 -29.58 10.29 -24.45
CA LYS A 22 -30.44 11.06 -23.52
C LYS A 22 -31.47 11.93 -24.25
N LYS A 23 -32.32 11.31 -25.07
CA LYS A 23 -33.48 11.97 -25.70
C LYS A 23 -34.83 11.32 -25.40
N SER A 24 -34.97 10.58 -24.29
CA SER A 24 -36.26 9.96 -23.95
C SER A 24 -36.68 9.98 -22.47
N ILE A 25 -36.05 10.79 -21.59
CA ILE A 25 -36.46 10.85 -20.17
C ILE A 25 -36.37 12.28 -19.62
N LEU A 26 -36.96 13.24 -20.33
CA LEU A 26 -37.14 14.62 -19.86
C LEU A 26 -38.54 15.09 -20.30
N GLU A 27 -39.56 14.49 -19.70
CA GLU A 27 -40.90 15.07 -19.65
C GLU A 27 -41.60 14.49 -18.43
N LYS A 28 -42.23 15.37 -17.64
CA LYS A 28 -42.97 15.15 -16.38
C LYS A 28 -42.13 15.18 -15.10
N GLN A 29 -41.93 16.37 -14.55
CA GLN A 29 -42.73 16.87 -13.41
C GLN A 29 -42.20 18.24 -12.98
N ASN A 30 -42.90 19.28 -13.42
CA ASN A 30 -42.86 20.63 -12.84
C ASN A 30 -43.90 20.70 -11.71
N GLY A 31 -43.57 21.34 -10.59
CA GLY A 31 -44.60 21.86 -9.70
C GLY A 31 -44.20 22.23 -8.27
N LYS A 32 -43.87 23.52 -8.06
CA LYS A 32 -44.13 24.38 -6.86
C LYS A 32 -43.40 23.97 -5.56
N THR A 33 -42.80 24.85 -4.73
CA THR A 33 -43.20 26.20 -4.27
C THR A 33 -42.00 26.90 -3.59
N ARG A 34 -42.11 28.22 -3.38
CA ARG A 34 -41.10 29.22 -2.98
C ARG A 34 -41.34 29.70 -1.53
N SER A 35 -40.28 29.96 -0.73
CA SER A 35 -40.18 30.96 0.37
C SER A 35 -38.75 30.92 0.98
N VAL A 36 -37.82 31.84 0.73
CA VAL A 36 -37.55 33.18 1.32
C VAL A 36 -37.56 33.22 2.86
N LEU A 37 -36.35 33.37 3.47
CA LEU A 37 -35.92 34.39 4.45
C LEU A 37 -34.81 33.85 5.40
N GLN A 38 -33.66 34.51 5.38
CA GLN A 38 -32.67 34.64 6.47
C GLN A 38 -32.79 36.08 7.02
N PRO A 39 -31.99 36.52 8.01
CA PRO A 39 -31.58 35.94 9.30
C PRO A 39 -31.87 36.96 10.44
N LEU A 40 -31.57 36.68 11.72
CA LEU A 40 -31.35 37.75 12.70
C LEU A 40 -30.51 37.27 13.91
N SER A 41 -29.66 38.18 14.33
CA SER A 41 -28.64 38.14 15.37
C SER A 41 -29.21 38.26 16.79
N ASN A 42 -28.44 37.82 17.79
CA ASN A 42 -27.87 38.67 18.85
C ASN A 42 -27.38 37.81 20.03
N GLY A 43 -26.15 38.09 20.46
CA GLY A 43 -25.60 37.56 21.70
C GLY A 43 -26.02 38.36 22.92
N VAL A 44 -26.05 37.71 24.08
CA VAL A 44 -25.93 38.33 25.41
C VAL A 44 -25.17 37.35 26.32
N LYS A 45 -24.17 37.88 27.03
CA LYS A 45 -23.37 37.18 28.05
C LYS A 45 -24.04 37.25 29.43
N GLN A 46 -23.79 36.20 30.22
CA GLN A 46 -23.67 36.11 31.69
C GLN A 46 -24.88 36.42 32.58
N ASP A 47 -25.30 35.47 33.43
CA ASP A 47 -24.81 35.40 34.81
C ASP A 47 -25.27 34.16 35.61
N VAL A 48 -24.42 33.76 36.55
CA VAL A 48 -24.54 32.60 37.44
C VAL A 48 -25.43 32.92 38.64
N LYS A 49 -26.42 32.05 38.94
CA LYS A 49 -26.96 31.92 40.31
C LYS A 49 -27.16 30.46 40.74
N ARG A 50 -26.59 30.17 41.91
CA ARG A 50 -26.70 28.96 42.74
C ARG A 50 -28.15 28.47 42.90
N ALA A 51 -28.36 27.17 42.72
CA ALA A 51 -29.38 26.41 43.43
C ALA A 51 -28.70 25.22 44.13
N LYS A 52 -28.77 25.20 45.47
CA LYS A 52 -28.41 24.05 46.29
C LYS A 52 -29.55 23.02 46.15
N PHE A 53 -29.21 21.77 45.84
CA PHE A 53 -30.08 20.63 46.14
C PHE A 53 -29.22 19.55 46.80
N THR A 54 -29.51 19.33 48.07
CA THR A 54 -29.08 18.17 48.86
C THR A 54 -29.82 16.94 48.33
N ILE A 55 -29.14 15.82 48.08
CA ILE A 55 -29.62 14.44 48.30
C ILE A 55 -28.49 13.40 48.00
N ASN A 56 -28.31 12.52 48.98
CA ASN A 56 -27.76 11.15 49.02
C ASN A 56 -26.25 10.84 48.96
N ASN A 57 -25.76 10.56 50.16
CA ASN A 57 -24.47 10.00 50.59
C ASN A 57 -24.21 8.53 50.22
N GLN A 58 -24.89 7.94 49.22
CA GLN A 58 -24.65 6.53 48.83
C GLN A 58 -23.72 6.36 47.61
N LYS A 59 -23.45 7.41 46.82
CA LYS A 59 -22.47 7.37 45.71
C LYS A 59 -21.01 7.58 46.15
N THR A 60 -20.77 7.98 47.40
CA THR A 60 -19.44 8.38 47.88
C THR A 60 -18.61 7.21 48.44
N GLN A 61 -19.22 6.06 48.71
CA GLN A 61 -18.51 4.84 49.12
C GLN A 61 -18.05 4.00 47.91
N GLU A 62 -18.87 3.84 46.86
CA GLU A 62 -18.47 3.13 45.63
C GLU A 62 -17.32 3.82 44.87
N ILE A 63 -17.20 5.15 44.96
CA ILE A 63 -16.09 5.90 44.35
C ILE A 63 -14.79 5.77 45.16
N LYS A 64 -14.87 5.49 46.48
CA LYS A 64 -13.69 5.28 47.34
C LYS A 64 -13.11 3.87 47.22
N GLU A 65 -13.93 2.87 46.93
CA GLU A 65 -13.44 1.50 46.69
C GLU A 65 -12.82 1.34 45.29
N LYS A 66 -13.45 1.90 44.24
CA LYS A 66 -12.88 1.93 42.88
C LYS A 66 -11.60 2.74 42.75
N SER A 67 -11.36 3.73 43.62
CA SER A 67 -10.11 4.48 43.63
C SER A 67 -8.99 3.73 44.36
N LYS A 68 -9.27 2.95 45.41
CA LYS A 68 -8.30 2.02 46.04
C LYS A 68 -7.86 0.90 45.10
N GLU A 69 -8.78 0.30 44.37
CA GLU A 69 -8.49 -0.78 43.41
C GLU A 69 -7.63 -0.29 42.21
N ASN A 70 -7.83 0.96 41.79
CA ASN A 70 -6.99 1.61 40.78
C ASN A 70 -5.62 2.03 41.33
N LEU A 71 -5.51 2.42 42.60
CA LEU A 71 -4.24 2.73 43.26
C LEU A 71 -3.37 1.49 43.46
N GLU A 72 -3.97 0.31 43.71
CA GLU A 72 -3.23 -0.95 43.76
C GLU A 72 -2.76 -1.41 42.37
N LYS A 73 -3.58 -1.23 41.32
CA LYS A 73 -3.17 -1.51 39.93
C LYS A 73 -2.03 -0.60 39.45
N ILE A 74 -2.02 0.66 39.87
CA ILE A 74 -0.91 1.60 39.57
C ILE A 74 0.39 1.19 40.28
N LYS A 75 0.31 0.69 41.52
CA LYS A 75 1.49 0.19 42.25
C LYS A 75 2.10 -1.07 41.61
N VAL A 76 1.28 -1.97 41.08
CA VAL A 76 1.74 -3.18 40.37
C VAL A 76 2.45 -2.82 39.05
N ILE A 77 2.01 -1.77 38.34
CA ILE A 77 2.66 -1.30 37.11
C ILE A 77 4.02 -0.65 37.41
N ASP A 78 4.15 0.09 38.52
CA ASP A 78 5.43 0.66 38.97
C ASP A 78 6.45 -0.39 39.42
N GLU A 79 5.99 -1.57 39.90
CA GLU A 79 6.87 -2.70 40.23
C GLU A 79 7.33 -3.45 38.97
N ILE A 80 6.47 -3.60 37.96
CA ILE A 80 6.85 -4.18 36.65
C ILE A 80 7.88 -3.29 35.94
N GLY A 81 7.74 -1.96 36.01
CA GLY A 81 8.69 -1.00 35.44
C GLY A 81 10.06 -0.95 36.14
N LYS A 82 10.20 -1.54 37.33
CA LYS A 82 11.50 -1.68 38.02
C LYS A 82 12.24 -2.96 37.64
N ILE A 83 11.54 -4.02 37.23
CA ILE A 83 12.13 -5.30 36.80
C ILE A 83 12.80 -5.17 35.41
N GLU A 84 12.30 -4.29 34.55
CA GLU A 84 12.89 -4.05 33.22
C GLU A 84 14.19 -3.21 33.26
N LYS A 85 14.42 -2.44 34.32
CA LYS A 85 15.63 -1.59 34.45
C LYS A 85 16.88 -2.33 34.94
N SER A 86 16.76 -3.58 35.40
CA SER A 86 17.89 -4.38 35.89
C SER A 86 18.55 -5.30 34.83
N ASN A 87 18.01 -5.38 33.60
CA ASN A 87 18.60 -6.19 32.52
C ASN A 87 19.15 -5.35 31.34
N ALA A 88 19.32 -4.04 31.49
CA ALA A 88 19.95 -3.20 30.48
C ALA A 88 21.42 -2.91 30.85
N ILE A 89 22.28 -3.92 30.69
CA ILE A 89 23.69 -3.68 30.33
C ILE A 89 23.79 -4.03 28.85
N ILE A 90 23.45 -3.06 28.00
CA ILE A 90 23.84 -3.09 26.59
C ILE A 90 25.14 -2.28 26.56
N THR A 91 26.25 -2.99 26.46
CA THR A 91 27.52 -2.41 26.06
C THR A 91 27.30 -1.71 24.72
N SER A 92 27.67 -0.43 24.67
CA SER A 92 27.70 0.37 23.47
C SER A 92 28.81 -0.15 22.56
N ASP A 93 28.48 -1.13 21.72
CA ASP A 93 29.29 -1.50 20.58
C ASP A 93 28.65 -0.88 19.33
N GLU A 94 29.49 -0.16 18.60
CA GLU A 94 29.21 0.58 17.39
C GLU A 94 28.56 -0.35 16.36
N ALA A 95 27.34 -0.01 15.92
CA ALA A 95 26.67 -0.76 14.86
C ALA A 95 27.37 -0.47 13.52
N GLU A 96 28.29 -1.34 13.15
CA GLU A 96 28.71 -1.51 11.76
C GLU A 96 27.48 -1.97 10.95
N ASP A 97 27.16 -1.23 9.88
CA ASP A 97 26.18 -1.59 8.85
C ASP A 97 26.62 -2.90 8.17
N ASP A 98 26.26 -4.05 8.75
CA ASP A 98 26.35 -5.34 8.07
C ASP A 98 25.10 -5.53 7.19
N ASP A 99 25.31 -5.57 5.88
CA ASP A 99 24.34 -5.86 4.80
C ASP A 99 23.70 -7.27 4.90
N HIS A 100 23.74 -7.90 6.08
CA HIS A 100 23.09 -9.17 6.35
C HIS A 100 21.58 -8.97 6.46
N ILE A 101 20.87 -9.41 5.41
CA ILE A 101 19.42 -9.63 5.42
C ILE A 101 19.07 -10.31 6.75
N PRO A 102 18.23 -9.69 7.62
CA PRO A 102 17.86 -10.30 8.88
C PRO A 102 17.34 -11.70 8.61
N LYS A 103 17.80 -12.70 9.37
CA LYS A 103 17.32 -14.09 9.29
C LYS A 103 15.85 -14.12 9.74
N SER A 104 14.96 -13.67 8.87
CA SER A 104 13.52 -13.80 8.97
C SER A 104 13.17 -15.28 9.08
N ILE A 105 12.10 -15.61 9.83
CA ILE A 105 11.56 -16.98 9.93
C ILE A 105 11.31 -17.58 8.55
N LEU A 106 11.02 -16.74 7.55
CA LEU A 106 10.89 -17.10 6.13
C LEU A 106 12.08 -17.91 5.59
N TYR A 107 13.25 -17.77 6.22
CA TYR A 107 14.51 -18.36 5.81
C TYR A 107 15.05 -19.41 6.79
N SER A 108 14.24 -19.80 7.78
CA SER A 108 14.58 -20.96 8.61
C SER A 108 14.60 -22.21 7.75
N ILE A 109 15.73 -22.93 7.78
CA ILE A 109 15.95 -24.15 6.98
C ILE A 109 14.84 -25.19 7.25
N GLU A 110 14.33 -25.22 8.48
CA GLU A 110 13.27 -26.14 8.91
C GLU A 110 11.94 -25.87 8.21
N TYR A 111 11.58 -24.59 8.01
CA TYR A 111 10.25 -24.18 7.50
C TYR A 111 10.25 -23.70 6.05
N LYS A 112 11.43 -23.49 5.44
CA LYS A 112 11.55 -22.85 4.11
C LYS A 112 10.67 -23.50 3.03
N GLN A 113 10.59 -24.84 3.01
CA GLN A 113 9.84 -25.57 2.00
C GLN A 113 8.33 -25.45 2.24
N ASP A 114 7.90 -25.49 3.50
CA ASP A 114 6.50 -25.36 3.87
C ASP A 114 6.00 -23.94 3.60
N ILE A 115 6.82 -22.93 3.92
CA ILE A 115 6.55 -21.52 3.62
C ILE A 115 6.45 -21.33 2.10
N TRP A 116 7.37 -21.87 1.32
CA TRP A 116 7.30 -21.81 -0.15
C TRP A 116 6.02 -22.45 -0.69
N ASN A 117 5.70 -23.66 -0.24
CA ASN A 117 4.48 -24.37 -0.64
C ASN A 117 3.23 -23.57 -0.26
N HIS A 118 3.23 -22.94 0.92
CA HIS A 118 2.14 -22.09 1.40
C HIS A 118 1.99 -20.82 0.56
N LEU A 119 3.08 -20.12 0.21
CA LEU A 119 3.06 -18.95 -0.66
C LEU A 119 2.50 -19.30 -2.05
N LYS A 120 2.93 -20.44 -2.62
CA LYS A 120 2.42 -20.94 -3.91
C LYS A 120 0.98 -21.43 -3.85
N TYR A 121 0.51 -21.89 -2.69
CA TYR A 121 -0.90 -22.17 -2.46
C TYR A 121 -1.69 -20.85 -2.38
N LEU A 122 -1.25 -19.89 -1.57
CA LEU A 122 -1.93 -18.62 -1.41
C LEU A 122 -2.02 -17.84 -2.73
N GLU A 123 -0.98 -17.79 -3.56
CA GLU A 123 -1.05 -17.04 -4.83
C GLU A 123 -2.16 -17.57 -5.77
N LYS A 124 -2.51 -18.86 -5.65
CA LYS A 124 -3.52 -19.52 -6.50
C LYS A 124 -4.92 -19.41 -5.93
N PHE A 125 -5.06 -19.50 -4.61
CA PHE A 125 -6.37 -19.62 -3.94
C PHE A 125 -6.79 -18.37 -3.17
N HIS A 126 -5.87 -17.45 -2.89
CA HIS A 126 -6.22 -16.16 -2.33
C HIS A 126 -6.98 -15.32 -3.37
N PRO A 127 -8.03 -14.57 -2.99
CA PRO A 127 -8.71 -13.69 -3.92
C PRO A 127 -7.72 -12.73 -4.59
N PHE A 128 -7.63 -12.80 -5.92
CA PHE A 128 -6.68 -12.03 -6.71
C PHE A 128 -7.41 -10.98 -7.57
N PRO A 129 -6.89 -9.74 -7.67
CA PRO A 129 -7.49 -8.73 -8.50
C PRO A 129 -7.51 -9.13 -9.98
N ASN A 130 -8.58 -8.74 -10.67
CA ASN A 130 -8.73 -8.94 -12.11
C ASN A 130 -8.89 -7.57 -12.77
N SER A 131 -8.12 -7.28 -13.82
CA SER A 131 -8.14 -5.98 -14.49
C SER A 131 -9.53 -5.57 -15.01
N LYS A 132 -10.44 -6.52 -15.23
CA LYS A 132 -11.83 -6.26 -15.65
C LYS A 132 -12.66 -5.45 -14.64
N TYR A 133 -12.23 -5.30 -13.38
CA TYR A 133 -12.96 -4.46 -12.44
C TYR A 133 -13.08 -3.01 -12.92
N MET A 134 -12.10 -2.53 -13.69
CA MET A 134 -12.09 -1.13 -14.16
C MET A 134 -13.26 -0.84 -15.09
N LEU A 135 -13.80 -1.85 -15.79
CA LEU A 135 -14.99 -1.71 -16.64
C LEU A 135 -16.27 -1.40 -15.85
N ARG A 136 -16.28 -1.66 -14.54
CA ARG A 136 -17.41 -1.37 -13.64
C ARG A 136 -17.29 -0.02 -12.95
N GLN A 137 -16.16 0.66 -13.11
CA GLN A 137 -15.91 1.97 -12.52
C GLN A 137 -16.40 3.04 -13.49
N ASN A 138 -17.39 3.83 -13.08
CA ASN A 138 -17.95 4.90 -13.92
C ASN A 138 -17.06 6.16 -13.92
N ASP A 139 -16.43 6.46 -12.78
CA ASP A 139 -15.70 7.72 -12.57
C ASP A 139 -14.18 7.53 -12.53
N LEU A 140 -13.68 6.29 -12.64
CA LEU A 140 -12.26 5.95 -12.55
C LEU A 140 -11.77 5.34 -13.85
N CYS A 141 -10.49 5.54 -14.13
CA CYS A 141 -9.76 4.92 -15.22
C CYS A 141 -8.38 4.45 -14.74
N TRP A 142 -7.62 3.79 -15.62
CA TRP A 142 -6.26 3.35 -15.30
C TRP A 142 -5.34 4.51 -14.93
N ARG A 143 -5.48 5.67 -15.58
CA ARG A 143 -4.71 6.88 -15.26
C ARG A 143 -4.98 7.35 -13.83
N SER A 144 -6.24 7.42 -13.39
CA SER A 144 -6.54 7.81 -12.00
C SER A 144 -5.96 6.81 -10.99
N ARG A 145 -5.94 5.51 -11.32
CA ARG A 145 -5.27 4.50 -10.49
C ARG A 145 -3.76 4.73 -10.42
N SER A 146 -3.09 4.96 -11.56
CA SER A 146 -1.64 5.20 -11.57
C SER A 146 -1.27 6.45 -10.76
N ILE A 147 -2.07 7.52 -10.84
CA ILE A 147 -1.92 8.73 -10.02
C ILE A 147 -2.02 8.38 -8.51
N LEU A 148 -3.01 7.58 -8.11
CA LEU A 148 -3.14 7.16 -6.72
C LEU A 148 -1.94 6.32 -6.26
N VAL A 149 -1.49 5.36 -7.09
CA VAL A 149 -0.36 4.48 -6.75
C VAL A 149 0.94 5.27 -6.63
N ASP A 150 1.17 6.27 -7.49
CA ASP A 150 2.33 7.17 -7.40
C ASP A 150 2.31 8.01 -6.12
N TRP A 151 1.13 8.54 -5.74
CA TRP A 151 0.97 9.22 -4.45
C TRP A 151 1.24 8.29 -3.26
N LEU A 152 0.72 7.05 -3.29
CA LEU A 152 1.00 6.06 -2.25
C LEU A 152 2.50 5.72 -2.18
N ALA A 153 3.20 5.66 -3.32
CA ALA A 153 4.64 5.48 -3.34
C ALA A 153 5.37 6.65 -2.65
N SER A 154 4.90 7.88 -2.84
CA SER A 154 5.44 9.08 -2.18
C SER A 154 5.32 8.97 -0.66
N VAL A 155 4.13 8.62 -0.18
CA VAL A 155 3.88 8.48 1.26
C VAL A 155 4.70 7.34 1.83
N SER A 156 4.76 6.19 1.15
CA SER A 156 5.59 5.06 1.59
C SER A 156 7.06 5.44 1.69
N HIS A 157 7.58 6.22 0.74
CA HIS A 157 8.97 6.68 0.74
C HIS A 157 9.24 7.70 1.86
N GLU A 158 8.38 8.71 2.02
CA GLU A 158 8.52 9.77 3.02
C GLU A 158 8.47 9.23 4.46
N TYR A 159 7.55 8.31 4.74
CA TYR A 159 7.40 7.68 6.06
C TYR A 159 8.23 6.41 6.23
N LYS A 160 9.09 6.09 5.26
CA LYS A 160 10.00 4.93 5.27
C LYS A 160 9.29 3.60 5.54
N LEU A 161 8.07 3.45 5.02
CA LEU A 161 7.32 2.20 5.10
C LEU A 161 8.02 1.11 4.32
N SER A 162 7.81 -0.15 4.72
CA SER A 162 8.32 -1.31 4.00
C SER A 162 7.74 -1.40 2.58
N ASN A 163 8.50 -2.03 1.67
CA ASN A 163 8.03 -2.30 0.31
C ASN A 163 6.80 -3.24 0.33
N GLU A 164 6.72 -4.13 1.31
CA GLU A 164 5.58 -5.03 1.52
C GLU A 164 4.31 -4.22 1.86
N THR A 165 4.38 -3.25 2.78
CA THR A 165 3.26 -2.33 3.07
C THR A 165 2.74 -1.63 1.81
N PHE A 166 3.64 -1.14 0.94
CA PHE A 166 3.25 -0.53 -0.32
C PHE A 166 2.54 -1.53 -1.24
N HIS A 167 3.10 -2.72 -1.45
CA HIS A 167 2.49 -3.76 -2.28
C HIS A 167 1.11 -4.21 -1.76
N LEU A 168 0.99 -4.43 -0.45
CA LEU A 168 -0.26 -4.78 0.21
C LEU A 168 -1.31 -3.69 0.02
N SER A 169 -0.94 -2.42 0.19
CA SER A 169 -1.87 -1.29 0.03
C SER A 169 -2.46 -1.24 -1.38
N VAL A 170 -1.65 -1.40 -2.43
CA VAL A 170 -2.10 -1.43 -3.83
C VAL A 170 -3.01 -2.62 -4.07
N HIS A 171 -2.64 -3.79 -3.55
CA HIS A 171 -3.45 -5.00 -3.66
C HIS A 171 -4.81 -4.86 -2.97
N TYR A 172 -4.88 -4.19 -1.81
CA TYR A 172 -6.15 -3.89 -1.13
C TYR A 172 -7.03 -2.96 -1.93
N VAL A 173 -6.46 -1.89 -2.52
CA VAL A 173 -7.18 -0.98 -3.41
C VAL A 173 -7.79 -1.76 -4.57
N ASP A 174 -7.00 -2.58 -5.27
CA ASP A 174 -7.48 -3.33 -6.43
C ASP A 174 -8.61 -4.32 -6.07
N ARG A 175 -8.46 -5.06 -4.97
CA ARG A 175 -9.51 -5.97 -4.50
C ARG A 175 -10.77 -5.25 -4.03
N PHE A 176 -10.64 -4.07 -3.45
CA PHE A 176 -11.78 -3.26 -3.08
C PHE A 176 -12.58 -2.83 -4.32
N LEU A 177 -11.88 -2.36 -5.36
CA LEU A 177 -12.49 -1.91 -6.62
C LEU A 177 -13.15 -3.05 -7.42
N MET A 178 -12.81 -4.32 -7.16
CA MET A 178 -13.54 -5.47 -7.73
C MET A 178 -15.00 -5.53 -7.28
N HIS A 179 -15.28 -5.02 -6.08
CA HIS A 179 -16.58 -5.16 -5.41
C HIS A 179 -17.32 -3.83 -5.27
N MET A 180 -16.60 -2.71 -5.25
CA MET A 180 -17.17 -1.39 -4.98
C MET A 180 -16.88 -0.44 -6.14
N ALA A 181 -17.93 0.21 -6.64
CA ALA A 181 -17.79 1.38 -7.50
C ALA A 181 -17.46 2.60 -6.62
N VAL A 182 -16.43 3.36 -6.99
CA VAL A 182 -15.91 4.47 -6.18
C VAL A 182 -15.95 5.76 -7.00
N ALA A 183 -16.54 6.79 -6.43
CA ALA A 183 -16.50 8.13 -7.03
C ALA A 183 -15.07 8.69 -6.97
N LYS A 184 -14.65 9.44 -8.00
CA LYS A 184 -13.32 10.05 -8.09
C LYS A 184 -12.94 10.83 -6.82
N THR A 185 -13.88 11.57 -6.24
CA THR A 185 -13.69 12.36 -5.01
C THR A 185 -13.47 11.54 -3.73
N LYS A 186 -13.76 10.24 -3.76
CA LYS A 186 -13.53 9.32 -2.63
C LYS A 186 -12.38 8.36 -2.87
N PHE A 187 -11.71 8.44 -4.02
CA PHE A 187 -10.71 7.45 -4.39
C PHE A 187 -9.43 7.57 -3.54
N GLN A 188 -8.97 8.78 -3.23
CA GLN A 188 -7.85 8.98 -2.31
C GLN A 188 -8.16 8.49 -0.89
N LEU A 189 -9.41 8.61 -0.42
CA LEU A 189 -9.83 8.05 0.86
C LEU A 189 -9.68 6.52 0.90
N VAL A 190 -9.98 5.83 -0.20
CA VAL A 190 -9.74 4.39 -0.34
C VAL A 190 -8.25 4.08 -0.25
N GLY A 191 -7.40 4.82 -0.97
CA GLY A 191 -5.95 4.64 -0.92
C GLY A 191 -5.35 4.87 0.47
N ALA A 192 -5.72 5.98 1.12
CA ALA A 192 -5.27 6.32 2.48
C ALA A 192 -5.66 5.23 3.49
N ALA A 193 -6.92 4.78 3.46
CA ALA A 193 -7.39 3.72 4.35
C ALA A 193 -6.76 2.36 4.03
N ALA A 194 -6.46 2.06 2.75
CA ALA A 194 -5.78 0.84 2.36
C ALA A 194 -4.33 0.80 2.85
N MET A 195 -3.59 1.91 2.76
CA MET A 195 -2.22 1.97 3.28
C MET A 195 -2.16 2.06 4.80
N LEU A 196 -3.12 2.75 5.45
CA LEU A 196 -3.29 2.68 6.91
C LEU A 196 -3.48 1.23 7.37
N LEU A 197 -4.36 0.48 6.69
CA LEU A 197 -4.63 -0.92 7.00
C LEU A 197 -3.40 -1.80 6.74
N ALA A 198 -2.69 -1.60 5.62
CA ALA A 198 -1.46 -2.34 5.32
C ALA A 198 -0.39 -2.07 6.39
N GLY A 199 -0.22 -0.81 6.80
CA GLY A 199 0.70 -0.42 7.85
C GLY A 199 0.41 -1.12 9.17
N LYS A 200 -0.87 -1.25 9.56
CA LYS A 200 -1.26 -1.98 10.79
C LYS A 200 -0.94 -3.49 10.75
N ILE A 201 -0.81 -4.07 9.56
CA ILE A 201 -0.52 -5.49 9.38
C ILE A 201 0.99 -5.74 9.39
N GLU A 202 1.77 -4.85 8.78
CA GLU A 202 3.16 -5.12 8.42
C GLU A 202 4.17 -4.27 9.22
N GLU A 203 3.81 -3.05 9.62
CA GLU A 203 4.74 -2.13 10.28
C GLU A 203 4.73 -2.32 11.80
N VAL A 204 5.92 -2.24 12.40
CA VAL A 204 6.08 -2.17 13.86
C VAL A 204 5.43 -0.89 14.41
N TYR A 205 5.61 0.22 13.68
CA TYR A 205 5.07 1.54 14.04
C TYR A 205 4.26 2.11 12.87
N PRO A 206 2.97 1.76 12.75
CA PRO A 206 2.13 2.30 11.69
C PRO A 206 1.85 3.80 11.86
N ILE A 207 1.63 4.49 10.74
CA ILE A 207 1.28 5.93 10.71
C ILE A 207 -0.08 6.16 11.40
N ASP A 208 -0.15 7.15 12.30
CA ASP A 208 -1.38 7.51 13.00
C ASP A 208 -2.47 8.04 12.05
N VAL A 209 -3.73 7.80 12.37
CA VAL A 209 -4.84 8.22 11.53
C VAL A 209 -4.98 9.75 11.37
N LYS A 210 -4.52 10.53 12.36
CA LYS A 210 -4.49 12.00 12.24
C LYS A 210 -3.48 12.43 11.18
N GLU A 211 -2.36 11.73 11.09
CA GLU A 211 -1.36 11.98 10.07
C GLU A 211 -1.90 11.67 8.68
N TRP A 212 -2.68 10.60 8.53
CA TRP A 212 -3.40 10.32 7.28
C TRP A 212 -4.40 11.41 6.89
N ALA A 213 -5.08 12.04 7.86
CA ALA A 213 -5.94 13.19 7.57
C ALA A 213 -5.10 14.35 7.01
N TYR A 214 -3.96 14.65 7.64
CA TYR A 214 -3.01 15.66 7.18
C TYR A 214 -2.45 15.36 5.78
N LEU A 215 -2.07 14.10 5.49
CA LEU A 215 -1.58 13.66 4.19
C LEU A 215 -2.60 13.82 3.06
N THR A 216 -3.90 13.75 3.41
CA THR A 216 -4.99 14.05 2.48
C THR A 216 -5.37 15.53 2.47
N ARG A 217 -4.53 16.40 3.06
CA ARG A 217 -4.76 17.85 3.22
C ARG A 217 -6.10 18.17 3.87
N ASP A 218 -6.47 17.40 4.89
CA ASP A 218 -7.74 17.54 5.61
C ASP A 218 -8.99 17.38 4.74
N SER A 219 -8.85 16.85 3.51
CA SER A 219 -9.97 16.49 2.63
C SER A 219 -10.87 15.43 3.30
N PHE A 220 -10.29 14.64 4.20
CA PHE A 220 -11.00 13.63 4.99
C PHE A 220 -10.64 13.73 6.46
N THR A 221 -11.67 13.70 7.30
CA THR A 221 -11.51 13.60 8.75
C THR A 221 -10.98 12.22 9.17
N PRO A 222 -10.27 12.10 10.31
CA PRO A 222 -9.86 10.79 10.84
C PRO A 222 -11.02 9.80 10.96
N LYS A 223 -12.22 10.28 11.32
CA LYS A 223 -13.43 9.45 11.40
C LYS A 223 -13.86 8.89 10.05
N GLN A 224 -13.71 9.62 8.96
CA GLN A 224 -14.00 9.13 7.61
C GLN A 224 -12.98 8.07 7.18
N ILE A 225 -11.70 8.27 7.50
CA ILE A 225 -10.62 7.33 7.21
C ILE A 225 -10.85 6.00 7.96
N LEU A 226 -11.14 6.05 9.26
CA LEU A 226 -11.46 4.84 10.04
C LEU A 226 -12.71 4.12 9.53
N LYS A 227 -13.74 4.86 9.10
CA LYS A 227 -14.94 4.24 8.48
C LYS A 227 -14.60 3.56 7.15
N MET A 228 -13.74 4.15 6.35
CA MET A 228 -13.28 3.53 5.10
C MET A 228 -12.43 2.29 5.38
N GLU A 229 -11.55 2.32 6.39
CA GLU A 229 -10.78 1.15 6.84
C GLU A 229 -11.70 -0.01 7.26
N GLN A 230 -12.74 0.28 8.05
CA GLN A 230 -13.74 -0.72 8.43
C GLN A 230 -14.46 -1.31 7.21
N LEU A 231 -14.80 -0.46 6.24
CA LEU A 231 -15.46 -0.89 5.00
C LEU A 231 -14.53 -1.76 4.15
N LEU A 232 -13.27 -1.33 3.96
CA LEU A 232 -12.23 -2.12 3.29
C LEU A 232 -12.11 -3.49 3.92
N THR A 233 -11.96 -3.54 5.24
CA THR A 233 -11.81 -4.78 5.99
C THR A 233 -13.01 -5.73 5.81
N LYS A 234 -14.22 -5.18 5.82
CA LYS A 234 -15.45 -5.93 5.56
C LYS A 234 -15.50 -6.49 4.13
N ILE A 235 -15.16 -5.69 3.13
CA ILE A 235 -15.16 -6.10 1.71
C ILE A 235 -14.08 -7.16 1.45
N LEU A 236 -12.89 -6.99 2.03
CA LEU A 236 -11.78 -7.92 1.91
C LEU A 236 -11.97 -9.19 2.75
N LYS A 237 -12.99 -9.24 3.61
CA LYS A 237 -13.33 -10.33 4.52
C LYS A 237 -12.15 -10.74 5.42
N PHE A 238 -11.40 -9.74 5.92
CA PHE A 238 -10.20 -9.94 6.73
C PHE A 238 -9.09 -10.80 6.09
N LYS A 239 -9.14 -11.05 4.77
CA LYS A 239 -8.07 -11.74 4.04
C LYS A 239 -6.97 -10.73 3.68
N MET A 240 -6.06 -10.45 4.61
CA MET A 240 -5.12 -9.33 4.53
C MET A 240 -3.69 -9.70 4.13
N GLN A 241 -3.30 -10.98 4.15
CA GLN A 241 -1.92 -11.38 3.85
C GLN A 241 -1.85 -12.19 2.54
N PRO A 242 -2.12 -11.58 1.38
CA PRO A 242 -1.79 -12.18 0.09
C PRO A 242 -0.26 -12.21 -0.09
N PRO A 243 0.28 -13.19 -0.82
CA PRO A 243 1.67 -13.11 -1.26
C PRO A 243 1.82 -11.99 -2.29
N THR A 244 2.83 -11.14 -2.14
CA THR A 244 3.09 -10.03 -3.06
C THR A 244 4.32 -10.27 -3.94
N ILE A 245 4.52 -9.38 -4.91
CA ILE A 245 5.70 -9.43 -5.78
C ILE A 245 6.97 -9.23 -4.94
N SER A 246 6.92 -8.33 -3.94
CA SER A 246 8.03 -8.08 -3.00
C SER A 246 8.39 -9.34 -2.23
N THR A 247 7.39 -10.03 -1.66
CA THR A 247 7.61 -11.29 -0.93
C THR A 247 8.35 -12.33 -1.78
N PHE A 248 7.95 -12.51 -3.04
CA PHE A 248 8.61 -13.46 -3.94
C PHE A 248 10.02 -13.01 -4.35
N ILE A 249 10.24 -11.70 -4.58
CA ILE A 249 11.57 -11.18 -4.90
C ILE A 249 12.52 -11.44 -3.74
N ASP A 250 12.12 -11.10 -2.51
CA ASP A 250 12.95 -11.28 -1.33
C ASP A 250 13.29 -12.76 -1.12
N HIS A 251 12.30 -13.65 -1.28
CA HIS A 251 12.51 -15.11 -1.24
C HIS A 251 13.55 -15.58 -2.25
N PHE A 252 13.42 -15.17 -3.51
CA PHE A 252 14.35 -15.56 -4.56
C PHE A 252 15.75 -14.96 -4.39
N CYS A 253 15.84 -13.71 -3.94
CA CYS A 253 17.11 -13.05 -3.67
C CYS A 253 17.89 -13.74 -2.57
N TYR A 254 17.19 -14.17 -1.50
CA TYR A 254 17.80 -14.92 -0.41
C TYR A 254 18.28 -16.30 -0.85
N GLU A 255 17.40 -17.13 -1.43
CA GLU A 255 17.71 -18.52 -1.79
C GLU A 255 18.81 -18.64 -2.85
N HIS A 256 18.91 -17.66 -3.76
CA HIS A 256 19.92 -17.64 -4.82
C HIS A 256 21.10 -16.68 -4.56
N GLN A 257 21.17 -16.10 -3.36
CA GLN A 257 22.23 -15.17 -2.94
C GLN A 257 22.50 -14.08 -3.98
N LEU A 258 21.43 -13.44 -4.46
CA LEU A 258 21.55 -12.36 -5.45
C LEU A 258 22.15 -11.12 -4.82
N ASP A 259 23.01 -10.42 -5.56
CA ASP A 259 23.62 -9.19 -5.09
C ASP A 259 22.59 -8.08 -4.86
N ALA A 260 22.91 -7.16 -3.95
CA ALA A 260 22.01 -6.07 -3.56
C ALA A 260 21.57 -5.21 -4.75
N LYS A 261 22.44 -4.98 -5.74
CA LYS A 261 22.11 -4.16 -6.91
C LYS A 261 21.09 -4.87 -7.81
N THR A 262 21.23 -6.17 -8.02
CA THR A 262 20.23 -7.00 -8.71
C THR A 262 18.89 -7.00 -7.96
N ARG A 263 18.92 -7.14 -6.62
CA ARG A 263 17.71 -7.06 -5.79
C ARG A 263 17.01 -5.71 -5.94
N TYR A 264 17.72 -4.60 -5.76
CA TYR A 264 17.12 -3.26 -5.87
C TYR A 264 16.58 -2.98 -7.27
N LEU A 265 17.27 -3.42 -8.33
CA LEU A 265 16.75 -3.27 -9.69
C LEU A 265 15.48 -4.13 -9.91
N ALA A 266 15.43 -5.35 -9.37
CA ALA A 266 14.23 -6.18 -9.44
C ALA A 266 13.06 -5.55 -8.67
N MET A 267 13.32 -4.99 -7.48
CA MET A 267 12.32 -4.28 -6.69
C MET A 267 11.80 -3.03 -7.43
N TYR A 268 12.68 -2.23 -8.02
CA TYR A 268 12.31 -1.09 -8.86
C TYR A 268 11.36 -1.51 -10.00
N LEU A 269 11.71 -2.56 -10.74
CA LEU A 269 10.88 -3.10 -11.81
C LEU A 269 9.51 -3.60 -11.29
N SER A 270 9.48 -4.20 -10.10
CA SER A 270 8.23 -4.65 -9.48
C SER A 270 7.31 -3.50 -9.06
N GLU A 271 7.86 -2.37 -8.61
CA GLU A 271 7.06 -1.20 -8.27
C GLU A 271 6.53 -0.50 -9.54
N LEU A 272 7.32 -0.44 -10.61
CA LEU A 272 6.82 0.02 -11.91
C LEU A 272 5.66 -0.84 -12.44
N VAL A 273 5.68 -2.15 -12.17
CA VAL A 273 4.60 -3.07 -12.49
C VAL A 273 3.32 -2.72 -11.73
N LEU A 274 3.41 -2.33 -10.46
CA LEU A 274 2.24 -1.90 -9.68
C LEU A 274 1.57 -0.65 -10.27
N LEU A 275 2.35 0.25 -10.87
CA LEU A 275 1.85 1.47 -11.50
C LEU A 275 0.97 1.19 -12.72
N GLU A 276 1.27 0.14 -13.50
CA GLU A 276 0.58 -0.26 -14.74
C GLU A 276 -0.44 -1.40 -14.54
N GLY A 277 -1.52 -1.13 -13.80
CA GLY A 277 -2.49 -2.18 -13.46
C GLY A 277 -3.15 -2.87 -14.66
N ASN A 278 -3.37 -2.17 -15.78
CA ASN A 278 -4.00 -2.73 -16.98
C ASN A 278 -3.21 -3.90 -17.60
N GLU A 279 -1.88 -3.83 -17.57
CA GLU A 279 -0.99 -4.79 -18.21
C GLU A 279 -0.68 -5.99 -17.31
N TYR A 280 -0.60 -5.78 -16.00
CA TYR A 280 0.01 -6.74 -15.07
C TYR A 280 -0.94 -7.40 -14.09
N LEU A 281 -2.12 -6.82 -13.79
CA LEU A 281 -3.04 -7.38 -12.78
C LEU A 281 -3.56 -8.79 -13.09
N ASN A 282 -3.40 -9.30 -14.31
CA ASN A 282 -3.81 -10.65 -14.68
C ASN A 282 -2.66 -11.67 -14.61
N GLN A 283 -1.49 -11.29 -14.08
CA GLN A 283 -0.33 -12.17 -13.90
C GLN A 283 -0.15 -12.51 -12.42
N LEU A 284 0.34 -13.72 -12.12
CA LEU A 284 0.65 -14.13 -10.75
C LEU A 284 1.84 -13.34 -10.19
N PRO A 285 1.84 -13.00 -8.88
CA PRO A 285 2.95 -12.29 -8.25
C PRO A 285 4.31 -12.99 -8.41
N SER A 286 4.37 -14.32 -8.26
CA SER A 286 5.62 -15.08 -8.46
C SER A 286 6.16 -14.97 -9.88
N LYS A 287 5.28 -14.89 -10.88
CA LYS A 287 5.67 -14.74 -12.29
C LYS A 287 6.20 -13.35 -12.57
N LEU A 288 5.56 -12.31 -12.01
CA LEU A 288 6.03 -10.92 -12.10
C LEU A 288 7.39 -10.76 -11.41
N ALA A 289 7.56 -11.36 -10.23
CA ALA A 289 8.83 -11.37 -9.49
C ALA A 289 9.95 -12.06 -10.26
N ALA A 290 9.69 -13.26 -10.79
CA ALA A 290 10.67 -13.99 -11.59
C ALA A 290 11.06 -13.23 -12.87
N ALA A 291 10.10 -12.58 -13.54
CA ALA A 291 10.38 -11.72 -14.69
C ALA A 291 11.23 -10.50 -14.30
N SER A 292 10.92 -9.83 -13.18
CA SER A 292 11.70 -8.68 -12.70
C SER A 292 13.14 -9.07 -12.39
N ILE A 293 13.37 -10.23 -11.76
CA ILE A 293 14.71 -10.75 -11.48
C ILE A 293 15.45 -11.13 -12.77
N ALA A 294 14.78 -11.83 -13.68
CA ALA A 294 15.36 -12.18 -14.99
C ALA A 294 15.81 -10.93 -15.76
N LEU A 295 14.97 -9.89 -15.80
CA LEU A 295 15.27 -8.64 -16.46
C LEU A 295 16.40 -7.85 -15.75
N ALA A 296 16.39 -7.81 -14.42
CA ALA A 296 17.45 -7.18 -13.64
C ALA A 296 18.81 -7.86 -13.89
N ARG A 297 18.85 -9.19 -13.84
CA ARG A 297 20.06 -9.98 -14.14
C ARG A 297 20.55 -9.75 -15.57
N TYR A 298 19.65 -9.80 -16.55
CA TYR A 298 19.98 -9.58 -17.96
C TYR A 298 20.57 -8.18 -18.21
N THR A 299 20.07 -7.18 -17.47
CA THR A 299 20.55 -5.80 -17.56
C THR A 299 21.92 -5.62 -16.91
N LEU A 300 22.18 -6.26 -15.76
CA LEU A 300 23.39 -6.04 -14.96
C LEU A 300 24.57 -6.95 -15.31
N THR A 301 24.33 -8.25 -15.46
CA THR A 301 25.40 -9.28 -15.44
C THR A 301 25.97 -9.62 -16.81
N ASN A 302 25.44 -9.01 -17.88
CA ASN A 302 25.68 -9.39 -19.28
C ASN A 302 25.33 -10.86 -19.63
N SER A 303 25.03 -11.71 -18.63
CA SER A 303 24.58 -13.08 -18.81
C SER A 303 23.23 -13.13 -19.50
N ARG A 304 23.12 -14.03 -20.48
CA ARG A 304 21.92 -14.21 -21.29
C ARG A 304 21.22 -15.54 -21.01
N SER A 305 21.58 -16.18 -19.90
CA SER A 305 21.08 -17.49 -19.55
C SER A 305 20.20 -17.41 -18.32
N TRP A 306 19.04 -18.09 -18.38
CA TRP A 306 18.17 -18.23 -17.23
C TRP A 306 18.61 -19.45 -16.41
N PRO A 307 19.10 -19.26 -15.17
CA PRO A 307 19.79 -20.34 -14.47
C PRO A 307 18.91 -21.55 -14.21
N LYS A 308 19.43 -22.75 -14.48
CA LYS A 308 18.67 -24.00 -14.32
C LYS A 308 18.10 -24.17 -12.90
N LYS A 309 18.91 -23.91 -11.87
CA LYS A 309 18.48 -23.93 -10.46
C LYS A 309 17.34 -22.95 -10.18
N PHE A 310 17.39 -21.77 -10.80
CA PHE A 310 16.36 -20.75 -10.65
C PHE A 310 15.06 -21.16 -11.33
N LYS A 311 15.15 -21.70 -12.56
CA LYS A 311 14.02 -22.26 -13.30
C LYS A 311 13.31 -23.38 -12.54
N GLU A 312 14.08 -24.33 -11.97
CA GLU A 312 13.54 -25.43 -11.18
C GLU A 312 12.81 -24.93 -9.92
N HIS A 313 13.37 -23.92 -9.24
CA HIS A 313 12.76 -23.34 -8.04
C HIS A 313 11.51 -22.50 -8.34
N CYS A 314 11.57 -21.56 -9.29
CA CYS A 314 10.43 -20.67 -9.58
C CYS A 314 9.34 -21.33 -10.44
N GLY A 315 9.69 -22.39 -11.18
CA GLY A 315 8.79 -23.15 -12.05
C GLY A 315 8.49 -22.47 -13.39
N TYR A 316 9.23 -21.43 -13.77
CA TYR A 316 9.02 -20.69 -15.02
C TYR A 316 10.23 -20.79 -15.94
N SER A 317 10.00 -21.22 -17.19
CA SER A 317 10.98 -21.12 -18.27
C SER A 317 10.99 -19.74 -18.89
N VAL A 318 12.06 -19.39 -19.62
CA VAL A 318 12.11 -18.15 -20.39
C VAL A 318 10.92 -18.01 -21.32
N LYS A 319 10.49 -19.09 -21.99
CA LYS A 319 9.30 -19.07 -22.86
C LYS A 319 8.02 -18.63 -22.13
N MET A 320 7.84 -19.08 -20.89
CA MET A 320 6.68 -18.70 -20.06
C MET A 320 6.77 -17.24 -19.57
N LEU A 321 7.99 -16.76 -19.30
CA LEU A 321 8.27 -15.40 -18.84
C LEU A 321 8.27 -14.38 -19.98
N SER A 322 8.59 -14.78 -21.21
CA SER A 322 8.80 -13.91 -22.38
C SER A 322 7.72 -12.83 -22.56
N PRO A 323 6.41 -13.15 -22.49
CA PRO A 323 5.37 -12.13 -22.64
C PRO A 323 5.40 -11.06 -21.55
N VAL A 324 5.74 -11.43 -20.32
CA VAL A 324 5.84 -10.51 -19.18
C VAL A 324 7.15 -9.72 -19.26
N LEU A 325 8.25 -10.38 -19.63
CA LEU A 325 9.57 -9.75 -19.80
C LEU A 325 9.55 -8.64 -20.84
N VAL A 326 8.93 -8.87 -22.00
CA VAL A 326 8.82 -7.83 -23.05
C VAL A 326 8.03 -6.63 -22.55
N LYS A 327 6.95 -6.85 -21.81
CA LYS A 327 6.16 -5.77 -21.21
C LYS A 327 6.97 -5.01 -20.16
N GLN A 328 7.60 -5.70 -19.22
CA GLN A 328 8.44 -5.07 -18.20
C GLN A 328 9.62 -4.31 -18.80
N GLN A 329 10.26 -4.85 -19.84
CA GLN A 329 11.30 -4.15 -20.60
C GLN A 329 10.78 -2.84 -21.19
N ARG A 330 9.60 -2.86 -21.83
CA ARG A 330 8.96 -1.65 -22.36
C ARG A 330 8.66 -0.66 -21.25
N THR A 331 8.02 -1.10 -20.16
CA THR A 331 7.74 -0.28 -18.98
C THR A 331 9.00 0.34 -18.38
N PHE A 332 10.12 -0.39 -18.37
CA PHE A 332 11.42 0.08 -17.89
C PHE A 332 12.05 1.12 -18.84
N VAL A 333 11.98 0.89 -20.15
CA VAL A 333 12.44 1.86 -21.16
C VAL A 333 11.62 3.15 -21.12
N ASP A 334 10.31 3.02 -21.00
CA ASP A 334 9.38 4.15 -21.01
C ASP A 334 9.39 4.91 -19.66
N SER A 335 9.91 4.32 -18.58
CA SER A 335 9.82 4.89 -17.23
C SER A 335 10.27 6.35 -17.16
N PRO A 336 11.43 6.78 -17.70
CA PRO A 336 11.89 8.16 -17.57
C PRO A 336 10.96 9.19 -18.22
N SER A 337 10.13 8.75 -19.17
CA SER A 337 9.20 9.60 -19.91
C SER A 337 7.78 9.65 -19.32
N LYS A 338 7.48 8.83 -18.29
CA LYS A 338 6.16 8.80 -17.68
C LYS A 338 5.88 10.03 -16.83
N GLU A 339 4.61 10.35 -16.65
CA GLU A 339 4.21 11.44 -15.76
C GLU A 339 4.40 11.09 -14.27
N GLN A 340 4.07 9.86 -13.88
CA GLN A 340 4.25 9.35 -12.51
C GLN A 340 5.71 8.96 -12.32
N GLN A 341 6.40 9.67 -11.43
CA GLN A 341 7.86 9.66 -11.28
C GLN A 341 8.33 9.30 -9.89
N GLU A 342 7.44 9.12 -8.91
CA GLU A 342 7.86 8.96 -7.52
C GLU A 342 8.68 7.70 -7.29
N ILE A 343 8.25 6.58 -7.90
CA ILE A 343 9.00 5.32 -7.88
C ILE A 343 10.40 5.52 -8.48
N GLN A 344 10.54 6.32 -9.54
CA GLN A 344 11.85 6.62 -10.11
C GLN A 344 12.71 7.45 -9.18
N ASN A 345 12.13 8.46 -8.54
CA ASN A 345 12.85 9.32 -7.62
C ASN A 345 13.34 8.55 -6.38
N LYS A 346 12.51 7.65 -5.83
CA LYS A 346 12.89 6.70 -4.78
C LYS A 346 14.15 5.92 -5.17
N TYR A 347 14.14 5.26 -6.33
CA TYR A 347 15.25 4.39 -6.76
C TYR A 347 16.43 5.11 -7.45
N LYS A 348 16.40 6.45 -7.53
CA LYS A 348 17.56 7.29 -7.89
C LYS A 348 18.46 7.60 -6.69
N THR A 349 18.00 7.35 -5.47
CA THR A 349 18.76 7.64 -4.25
C THR A 349 19.92 6.65 -4.07
N ASP A 350 20.95 7.07 -3.31
CA ASP A 350 22.11 6.23 -3.00
C ASP A 350 21.73 4.95 -2.24
N LYS A 351 20.69 5.03 -1.38
CA LYS A 351 20.13 3.89 -0.65
C LYS A 351 19.81 2.69 -1.56
N TYR A 352 19.32 2.95 -2.76
CA TYR A 352 18.94 1.91 -3.73
C TYR A 352 19.96 1.76 -4.87
N HIS A 353 21.22 2.13 -4.63
CA HIS A 353 22.33 2.03 -5.61
C HIS A 353 22.05 2.73 -6.94
N LYS A 354 21.19 3.76 -6.93
CA LYS A 354 20.79 4.53 -8.11
C LYS A 354 20.32 3.65 -9.27
N VAL A 355 19.68 2.51 -9.00
CA VAL A 355 19.29 1.53 -10.02
C VAL A 355 18.33 2.08 -11.07
N ALA A 356 17.54 3.12 -10.73
CA ALA A 356 16.68 3.80 -11.70
C ALA A 356 17.46 4.58 -12.78
N LEU A 357 18.76 4.88 -12.57
CA LEU A 357 19.62 5.53 -13.57
C LEU A 357 20.25 4.53 -14.56
N ILE A 358 20.09 3.23 -14.33
CA ILE A 358 20.66 2.19 -15.19
C ILE A 358 19.88 2.17 -16.50
N LYS A 359 20.61 2.29 -17.61
CA LYS A 359 20.01 2.23 -18.95
C LYS A 359 19.52 0.80 -19.23
N PRO A 360 18.24 0.62 -19.59
CA PRO A 360 17.72 -0.70 -19.96
C PRO A 360 18.50 -1.26 -21.15
N ARG A 361 18.99 -2.49 -21.02
CA ARG A 361 19.62 -3.19 -22.14
C ARG A 361 18.55 -3.60 -23.15
N LYS A 362 18.82 -3.51 -24.45
CA LYS A 362 17.91 -4.05 -25.48
C LYS A 362 17.74 -5.56 -25.26
N LEU A 363 16.52 -5.96 -24.91
CA LEU A 363 16.16 -7.36 -24.75
C LEU A 363 16.11 -8.04 -26.12
N VAL A 364 16.92 -9.09 -26.29
CA VAL A 364 16.90 -9.93 -27.49
C VAL A 364 16.48 -11.32 -27.04
N LEU A 365 15.19 -11.64 -27.17
CA LEU A 365 14.62 -12.88 -26.64
C LEU A 365 15.27 -14.14 -27.23
N GLU A 366 15.67 -14.09 -28.50
CA GLU A 366 16.33 -15.23 -29.18
C GLU A 366 17.68 -15.60 -28.54
N LEU A 367 18.31 -14.63 -27.89
CA LEU A 367 19.58 -14.83 -27.20
C LEU A 367 19.39 -15.09 -25.70
N PHE A 368 18.16 -14.93 -25.19
CA PHE A 368 17.81 -15.23 -23.80
C PHE A 368 17.20 -16.63 -23.74
N SER A 369 18.00 -17.62 -23.35
CA SER A 369 17.59 -19.01 -23.29
C SER A 369 17.68 -19.57 -21.88
N ASP A 370 16.94 -20.65 -21.63
CA ASP A 370 17.18 -21.48 -20.44
C ASP A 370 18.61 -22.07 -20.53
N GLU A 371 19.30 -22.19 -19.38
CA GLU A 371 20.56 -22.95 -19.26
C GLU A 371 20.42 -24.45 -19.48
#